data_AF-A0A814R581-F1
#
_entry.id   AF-A0A814R581-F1
#
_cell.length_a   1.000
_cell.length_b   1.000
_cell.length_c   1.000
_cell.angle_alpha   90.00
_cell.angle_beta   90.00
_cell.angle_gamma   90.00
#
_symmetry.space_group_name_H-M   'P 1'
#
loop_
_entity.id
_entity.type
_entity.pdbx_description
1 polymer ?
#
loop_
_entity_poly.entity_id
_entity_poly.type
_entity_poly.pdbx_seq_one_letter_code
_entity_poly.pdbx_strand_id
1 'polypeptide(L)'
;MYSTAPKPNSDFTLDSKGTPIAGLGYGLPIARLYAKYFQGNLALSSVEGLGTWAYISIKAAAENASELLPIFSKIRYTYTTKKGSDWTKK
;
A
#
# COMPACT_ATOMS: atom_id res chain seq x y z
N MET A 1 12.06 -2.53 -2.14
CA MET A 1 11.25 -2.67 -3.37
C MET A 1 10.08 -3.58 -3.02
N TYR A 2 8.83 -3.17 -3.30
CA TYR A 2 7.61 -3.84 -2.77
C TYR A 2 6.98 -4.84 -3.75
N SER A 3 7.72 -5.26 -4.77
CA SER A 3 7.24 -6.16 -5.82
C SER A 3 8.17 -7.36 -5.97
N THR A 4 7.58 -8.52 -6.21
CA THR A 4 8.28 -9.73 -6.64
C THR A 4 8.32 -9.85 -8.17
N ALA A 5 7.67 -8.93 -8.90
CA ALA A 5 7.64 -8.95 -10.36
C ALA A 5 9.00 -8.56 -10.96
N PRO A 6 9.39 -9.16 -12.10
CA PRO A 6 10.56 -8.74 -12.85
C PRO A 6 10.41 -7.29 -13.31
N LYS A 7 11.55 -6.58 -13.45
CA LYS A 7 11.52 -5.21 -13.97
C LYS A 7 10.99 -5.23 -15.40
N PRO A 8 10.02 -4.37 -15.76
CA PRO A 8 9.56 -4.27 -17.13
C PRO A 8 10.73 -3.81 -18.00
N ASN A 9 10.88 -4.46 -19.15
CA ASN A 9 11.80 -4.10 -20.21
C ASN A 9 11.46 -2.68 -20.70
N SER A 10 12.47 -1.81 -20.81
CA SER A 10 12.33 -0.41 -21.22
C SER A 10 11.95 -0.24 -22.69
N ASP A 11 12.07 -1.30 -23.48
CA ASP A 11 11.68 -1.33 -24.88
C ASP A 11 10.16 -1.38 -24.93
N PHE A 12 9.55 -0.19 -24.92
CA PHE A 12 8.15 0.08 -25.22
C PHE A 12 7.85 -0.24 -26.70
N THR A 13 8.22 -1.42 -27.20
CA THR A 13 7.65 -1.88 -28.47
C THR A 13 6.20 -2.21 -28.17
N LEU A 14 5.30 -1.54 -28.89
CA LEU A 14 3.84 -1.75 -28.89
C LEU A 14 3.44 -3.14 -29.44
N ASP A 15 4.33 -4.13 -29.35
CA ASP A 15 4.03 -5.49 -29.73
C ASP A 15 3.10 -6.08 -28.68
N SER A 16 1.96 -6.57 -29.16
CA SER A 16 0.77 -7.05 -28.45
C SER A 16 0.98 -8.19 -27.42
N LYS A 17 2.21 -8.46 -26.96
CA LYS A 17 2.48 -9.26 -25.77
C LYS A 17 2.24 -8.38 -24.53
N GLY A 18 1.00 -8.45 -24.05
CA GLY A 18 0.42 -7.60 -23.01
C GLY A 18 1.38 -7.13 -21.91
N THR A 19 1.32 -5.83 -21.63
CA THR A 19 2.05 -5.19 -20.54
C THR A 19 1.87 -6.00 -19.24
N PRO A 20 2.95 -6.35 -18.53
CA PRO A 20 2.84 -7.13 -17.30
C PRO A 20 1.99 -6.36 -16.27
N ILE A 21 0.94 -7.02 -15.77
CA ILE A 21 -0.03 -6.44 -14.81
C ILE A 21 0.64 -6.19 -13.44
N ALA A 22 1.73 -6.91 -13.15
CA ALA A 22 2.58 -6.70 -11.98
C ALA A 22 3.95 -6.12 -12.39
N GLY A 23 4.48 -5.20 -11.59
CA GLY A 23 5.70 -4.46 -11.95
C GLY A 23 6.34 -3.78 -10.76
N LEU A 24 6.22 -2.46 -10.66
CA LEU A 24 6.95 -1.63 -9.68
C LEU A 24 6.58 -1.85 -8.20
N GLY A 25 5.42 -2.46 -7.92
CA GLY A 25 4.98 -2.78 -6.55
C GLY A 25 4.33 -1.64 -5.79
N TYR A 26 3.94 -0.56 -6.47
CA TYR A 26 3.26 0.58 -5.83
C TYR A 26 1.75 0.42 -5.72
N GLY A 27 1.15 -0.55 -6.42
CA GLY A 27 -0.30 -0.72 -6.48
C GLY A 27 -0.94 -0.86 -5.10
N LEU A 28 -0.48 -1.81 -4.28
CA LEU A 28 -1.05 -2.04 -2.96
C LEU A 28 -0.82 -0.88 -1.97
N PRO A 29 0.41 -0.32 -1.83
CA PRO A 29 0.62 0.86 -1.00
C PRO A 29 -0.24 2.07 -1.42
N ILE A 30 -0.36 2.34 -2.72
CA ILE A 30 -1.15 3.46 -3.24
C ILE A 30 -2.65 3.20 -3.04
N ALA A 31 -3.15 2.00 -3.34
CA ALA A 31 -4.55 1.65 -3.11
C ALA A 31 -4.96 1.80 -1.65
N ARG A 32 -4.07 1.45 -0.71
CA ARG A 32 -4.30 1.67 0.72
C ARG A 32 -4.34 3.16 1.09
N LEU A 33 -3.52 4.01 0.46
CA LEU A 33 -3.60 5.46 0.65
C LEU A 33 -4.94 6.03 0.17
N TYR A 34 -5.43 5.59 -1.00
CA TYR A 34 -6.74 5.99 -1.51
C TYR A 34 -7.89 5.61 -0.57
N ALA A 35 -7.89 4.37 -0.06
CA ALA A 35 -8.91 3.95 0.89
C ALA A 35 -8.86 4.78 2.20
N LYS A 36 -7.66 5.08 2.67
CA LYS A 36 -7.46 5.89 3.90
C LYS A 36 -7.81 7.36 3.74
N TYR A 37 -7.77 7.90 2.52
CA TYR A 37 -8.00 9.31 2.27
C TYR A 37 -9.38 9.77 2.78
N PHE A 38 -10.41 8.93 2.65
CA PHE A 38 -11.77 9.18 3.15
C PHE A 38 -12.14 8.31 4.37
N GLN A 39 -11.17 8.14 5.25
CA GLN A 39 -11.27 7.53 6.58
C GLN A 39 -11.61 6.04 6.54
N GLY A 40 -11.36 5.42 5.39
CA GLY A 40 -11.47 4.00 5.15
C GLY A 40 -10.18 3.23 5.42
N ASN A 41 -10.09 2.00 4.90
CA ASN A 41 -8.91 1.17 5.00
C ASN A 41 -8.87 0.07 3.93
N LEU A 42 -7.68 -0.49 3.69
CA LEU A 42 -7.47 -1.68 2.86
C LEU A 42 -6.63 -2.71 3.62
N ALA A 43 -7.23 -3.85 3.91
CA ALA A 43 -6.60 -4.98 4.61
C ALA A 43 -6.50 -6.20 3.68
N LEU A 44 -5.44 -6.98 3.85
CA LEU A 44 -5.25 -8.26 3.16
C LEU A 44 -5.20 -9.38 4.18
N SER A 45 -5.84 -10.50 3.87
CA SER A 45 -5.70 -11.78 4.57
C SER A 45 -5.27 -12.81 3.55
N SER A 46 -4.24 -13.60 3.84
CA SER A 46 -3.77 -14.64 2.92
C SER A 46 -3.63 -15.95 3.66
N VAL A 47 -4.02 -17.03 3.00
CA VAL A 47 -3.81 -18.40 3.45
C VAL A 47 -3.03 -19.12 2.35
N GLU A 48 -1.83 -19.57 2.69
CA GLU A 48 -0.97 -20.30 1.75
C GLU A 48 -1.68 -21.56 1.25
N GLY A 49 -1.61 -21.80 -0.07
CA GLY A 49 -2.28 -22.92 -0.73
C GLY A 49 -3.79 -22.73 -0.99
N LEU A 50 -4.44 -21.71 -0.42
CA LEU A 50 -5.85 -21.39 -0.70
C LEU A 50 -6.01 -20.09 -1.50
N GLY A 51 -5.31 -19.02 -1.11
CA GLY A 51 -5.38 -17.73 -1.80
C GLY A 51 -5.29 -16.52 -0.87
N THR A 52 -5.68 -15.36 -1.41
CA THR A 52 -5.60 -14.06 -0.74
C THR A 52 -6.93 -13.30 -0.89
N TRP A 53 -7.44 -12.78 0.22
CA TRP A 53 -8.62 -11.93 0.30
C TRP A 53 -8.22 -10.48 0.56
N ALA A 54 -8.88 -9.55 -0.13
CA ALA A 54 -8.71 -8.12 0.06
C ALA A 54 -10.01 -7.50 0.54
N TYR A 55 -9.96 -6.78 1.66
CA TYR A 55 -11.10 -6.11 2.27
C TYR A 55 -10.90 -4.59 2.18
N ILE A 56 -11.88 -3.91 1.57
CA ILE A 56 -11.90 -2.44 1.49
C ILE A 56 -13.04 -1.95 2.39
N SER A 57 -12.69 -1.05 3.31
CA SER A 57 -13.61 -0.38 4.21
C SER A 57 -13.75 1.07 3.78
N ILE A 58 -14.97 1.56 3.59
CA ILE A 58 -15.27 2.95 3.27
C ILE A 58 -16.35 3.49 4.20
N LYS A 59 -16.45 4.82 4.33
CA LYS A 59 -17.53 5.45 5.07
C LYS A 59 -18.81 5.41 4.24
N ALA A 60 -19.89 4.98 4.87
CA ALA A 60 -21.20 4.92 4.21
C ALA A 60 -21.82 6.32 4.04
N ALA A 61 -21.64 7.20 5.03
CA ALA A 61 -22.15 8.57 5.00
C ALA A 61 -21.04 9.55 4.61
N ALA A 62 -21.35 10.44 3.65
CA ALA A 62 -20.41 11.42 3.12
C ALA A 62 -19.91 12.41 4.18
N GLU A 63 -20.74 12.77 5.15
CA GLU A 63 -20.38 13.62 6.30
C GLU A 63 -19.21 13.07 7.13
N ASN A 64 -19.06 11.75 7.15
CA ASN A 64 -17.99 11.05 7.87
C ASN A 64 -16.78 10.76 6.98
N ALA A 65 -16.87 11.03 5.68
CA ALA A 65 -15.83 10.84 4.68
C ALA A 65 -14.99 12.12 4.52
N SER A 66 -14.44 12.62 5.63
CA SER A 66 -13.51 13.75 5.60
C SER A 66 -12.14 13.32 5.04
N GLU A 67 -11.31 14.28 4.61
CA GLU A 67 -9.99 13.99 4.09
C GLU A 67 -8.97 13.73 5.22
N LEU A 68 -8.14 12.70 5.09
CA LEU A 68 -7.00 12.45 5.98
C LEU A 68 -5.72 13.06 5.40
N LEU A 69 -5.44 14.30 5.77
CA LEU A 69 -4.25 15.01 5.30
C LEU A 69 -3.07 14.89 6.28
N PRO A 70 -1.83 14.74 5.76
CA PRO A 70 -0.64 14.79 6.60
C PRO A 70 -0.41 16.22 7.09
N ILE A 71 -0.65 16.45 8.39
CA ILE A 71 -0.36 17.72 9.05
C ILE A 71 1.09 17.72 9.50
N PHE A 72 1.88 18.68 9.03
CA PHE A 72 3.22 18.92 9.55
C PHE A 72 3.12 19.49 10.97
N SER A 73 3.82 18.87 11.92
CA SER A 73 3.87 19.30 13.31
C SER A 73 5.24 19.00 13.90
N LYS A 74 5.65 19.79 14.90
CA LYS A 74 6.91 19.55 15.61
C LYS A 74 7.01 18.14 16.20
N ILE A 75 5.91 17.59 16.69
CA ILE A 75 5.89 16.23 17.25
C ILE A 75 6.03 15.16 16.14
N ARG A 76 5.67 15.49 14.88
CA ARG A 76 5.75 14.58 13.73
C ARG A 76 7.04 14.74 12.90
N TYR A 77 7.91 15.72 13.18
CA TYR A 77 9.17 15.89 12.44
C TYR A 77 10.21 14.82 12.78
N THR A 78 9.98 14.00 13.80
CA THR A 78 11.00 13.05 14.24
C THR A 78 11.09 11.90 13.25
N TYR A 79 12.07 11.98 12.34
CA TYR A 79 12.61 10.80 11.69
C TYR A 79 13.11 9.87 12.80
N THR A 80 12.38 8.77 13.03
CA THR A 80 12.73 7.83 14.09
C THR A 80 14.16 7.34 13.85
N THR A 81 15.07 7.70 14.77
CA THR A 81 16.36 7.01 14.87
C THR A 81 16.04 5.51 15.08
N LYS A 82 16.85 4.61 14.52
CA LYS A 82 16.61 3.16 14.69
C LYS A 82 16.73 2.80 16.18
N LYS A 83 15.60 2.82 16.88
CA LYS A 83 15.46 2.24 18.22
C LYS A 83 15.66 0.73 18.06
N GLY A 84 16.36 0.12 19.02
CA GLY A 84 16.56 -1.34 19.05
C GLY A 84 15.22 -2.09 19.06
N SER A 85 15.26 -3.40 18.79
CA SER A 85 14.06 -4.25 18.88
C SER A 85 13.46 -4.16 20.28
N ASP A 86 12.19 -3.75 20.37
CA ASP A 86 11.46 -3.77 21.64
C ASP A 86 11.18 -5.22 22.10
N TRP A 87 11.30 -6.21 21.20
CA TRP A 87 11.12 -7.63 21.50
C TRP A 87 12.46 -8.35 21.69
N THR A 88 12.47 -9.33 22.60
CA THR A 88 13.61 -10.24 22.78
C THR A 88 13.84 -11.05 21.51
N LYS A 89 15.09 -11.18 21.09
CA LYS A 89 15.46 -12.08 20.00
C LYS A 89 15.50 -13.51 20.54
N LYS A 90 14.96 -14.45 19.76
CA LYS A 90 15.00 -15.89 20.05
C LYS A 90 16.35 -16.46 19.63
#